data_AF-A0A9N9FJ08-F1
#
_entry.id   AF-A0A9N9FJ08-F1
#
_cell.length_a   1.000
_cell.length_b   1.000
_cell.length_c   1.000
_cell.angle_alpha   90.00
_cell.angle_beta   90.00
_cell.angle_gamma   90.00
#
_symmetry.space_group_name_H-M   'P 1'
#
loop_
_entity.id
_entity.type
_entity.pdbx_description
1 polymer ?
#
loop_
_entity_poly.entity_id
_entity_poly.type
_entity_poly.pdbx_seq_one_letter_code
_entity_poly.pdbx_strand_id
1 'polypeptide(L)'
;MKSKRRRSLADDTFDVSKNQNLTNISNKRVNKKQRKNFDLEFHDIAQRLKGFRKELPIWRVQAVKENETIVVMGEMGCGKKIPQFLLDAGFISDGAIALTQPRRVAAISLAKRVANEVGYSVRFDDTSSRATVIKYLTDGMLLRELLSDPLLLKYCVIILDEAHERTMRTDILFGMVKRVQDARKNDKSYAVFTTSTQIHANQPPGQDDIEILEKLITEYDTTLPPDKLKIIPCLLFAALPTEQQTKVFDPSPPGTRKIILATNIAETSITINGVRYVVDTGKCKMKKFNSRVGMESLSIENISKDSADQRMGRAGREAPGFCYRLYTEEEYNRMEKNTEPEIKRCNLASIILLLKAFGIENVLEFDYLDAPALEQLFILKALDNQGKISDLGRKMSEFPLEPAYAKVLIMSEVL
;
A
#
# COMPACT_ATOMS: atom_id res chain seq x y z
N MET A 1 -48.81 -45.73 15.56
CA MET A 1 -47.38 -45.79 15.91
C MET A 1 -46.70 -44.47 15.53
N LYS A 2 -45.81 -43.95 16.39
CA LYS A 2 -44.86 -42.80 16.24
C LYS A 2 -45.22 -41.65 15.27
N SER A 3 -45.57 -40.49 15.85
CA SER A 3 -45.64 -39.20 15.14
C SER A 3 -44.33 -38.38 15.29
N LYS A 4 -44.16 -37.37 14.43
CA LYS A 4 -43.05 -36.40 14.44
C LYS A 4 -42.94 -35.65 15.79
N ARG A 5 -41.71 -35.39 16.27
CA ARG A 5 -41.41 -34.28 17.21
C ARG A 5 -40.03 -33.67 16.96
N ARG A 6 -39.96 -32.34 17.06
CA ARG A 6 -38.75 -31.51 17.07
C ARG A 6 -37.92 -31.77 18.35
N ARG A 7 -36.60 -31.62 18.24
CA ARG A 7 -35.66 -31.24 19.33
C ARG A 7 -34.69 -30.22 18.69
N SER A 8 -34.69 -28.94 19.02
CA SER A 8 -34.22 -28.30 20.27
C SER A 8 -32.73 -28.52 20.52
N LEU A 9 -31.92 -27.57 20.04
CA LEU A 9 -30.50 -27.39 20.40
C LEU A 9 -30.43 -26.52 21.65
N ALA A 10 -30.45 -27.15 22.81
CA ALA A 10 -30.10 -26.59 24.11
C ALA A 10 -29.70 -27.76 25.02
N ASP A 11 -28.84 -27.48 26.00
CA ASP A 11 -28.25 -28.41 26.96
C ASP A 11 -27.35 -29.52 26.38
N ASP A 12 -26.08 -29.17 26.21
CA ASP A 12 -24.99 -29.99 26.78
C ASP A 12 -24.02 -29.05 27.50
N THR A 13 -23.84 -29.28 28.80
CA THR A 13 -23.08 -28.41 29.71
C THR A 13 -21.58 -28.75 29.70
N PHE A 14 -20.76 -27.73 30.00
CA PHE A 14 -19.31 -27.84 30.09
C PHE A 14 -18.83 -28.98 31.02
N ASP A 15 -17.98 -29.88 30.51
CA ASP A 15 -17.04 -30.66 31.34
C ASP A 15 -15.60 -30.20 31.05
N VAL A 16 -15.01 -29.45 31.99
CA VAL A 16 -13.68 -28.82 31.88
C VAL A 16 -12.58 -29.73 32.46
N SER A 17 -12.89 -30.96 32.87
CA SER A 17 -12.01 -31.76 33.74
C SER A 17 -10.84 -32.50 33.07
N LYS A 18 -10.69 -32.49 31.73
CA LYS A 18 -9.81 -33.44 31.00
C LYS A 18 -8.65 -32.89 30.15
N ASN A 19 -8.19 -31.65 30.34
CA ASN A 19 -7.00 -31.13 29.65
C ASN A 19 -6.02 -30.35 30.56
N GLN A 20 -5.40 -31.05 31.52
CA GLN A 20 -4.40 -30.47 32.46
C GLN A 20 -2.95 -30.39 31.92
N ASN A 21 -2.71 -30.48 30.61
CA ASN A 21 -1.36 -30.46 30.01
C ASN A 21 -0.98 -29.17 29.26
N LEU A 22 -1.77 -28.10 29.35
CA LEU A 22 -1.51 -26.82 28.65
C LEU A 22 -1.24 -25.61 29.56
N THR A 23 -1.28 -25.78 30.89
CA THR A 23 -1.12 -24.67 31.86
C THR A 23 0.24 -24.59 32.57
N ASN A 24 1.22 -25.43 32.21
CA ASN A 24 2.51 -25.57 32.93
C ASN A 24 3.76 -24.98 32.23
N ILE A 25 3.60 -24.10 31.23
CA ILE A 25 4.73 -23.38 30.60
C ILE A 25 4.90 -21.94 31.18
N SER A 26 3.98 -21.47 32.02
CA SER A 26 3.97 -20.11 32.57
C SER A 26 4.85 -19.89 33.82
N ASN A 27 5.58 -20.90 34.32
CA ASN A 27 6.30 -20.80 35.61
C ASN A 27 7.74 -21.36 35.63
N LYS A 28 8.48 -21.31 34.51
CA LYS A 28 9.96 -21.38 34.58
C LYS A 28 10.52 -20.01 34.95
N ARG A 29 10.94 -19.86 36.22
CA ARG A 29 11.70 -18.69 36.71
C ARG A 29 12.99 -18.52 35.89
N VAL A 30 12.98 -17.65 34.89
CA VAL A 30 14.19 -17.29 34.13
C VAL A 30 15.22 -16.71 35.11
N ASN A 31 16.40 -17.33 35.15
CA ASN A 31 17.40 -17.03 36.16
C ASN A 31 17.94 -15.60 35.99
N LYS A 32 18.17 -14.87 37.09
CA LYS A 32 18.54 -13.43 37.06
C LYS A 32 19.79 -13.14 36.21
N LYS A 33 20.69 -14.14 36.09
CA LYS A 33 21.89 -14.10 35.23
C LYS A 33 21.57 -14.27 33.74
N GLN A 34 20.61 -15.12 33.38
CA GLN A 34 20.17 -15.30 31.99
C GLN A 34 19.39 -14.10 31.48
N ARG A 35 18.53 -13.48 32.31
CA ARG A 35 17.89 -12.20 31.96
C ARG A 35 18.94 -11.13 31.66
N LYS A 36 19.90 -10.91 32.57
CA LYS A 36 21.00 -9.96 32.34
C LYS A 36 21.80 -10.24 31.05
N ASN A 37 22.09 -11.49 30.71
CA ASN A 37 22.79 -11.80 29.46
C ASN A 37 21.91 -11.53 28.22
N PHE A 38 20.62 -11.87 28.25
CA PHE A 38 19.67 -11.52 27.18
C PHE A 38 19.54 -10.00 27.03
N ASP A 39 19.42 -9.26 28.14
CA ASP A 39 19.31 -7.80 28.14
C ASP A 39 20.60 -7.16 27.59
N LEU A 40 21.78 -7.74 27.88
CA LEU A 40 23.07 -7.31 27.33
C LEU A 40 23.22 -7.62 25.83
N GLU A 41 22.84 -8.82 25.37
CA GLU A 41 22.87 -9.16 23.93
C GLU A 41 21.88 -8.31 23.13
N PHE A 42 20.67 -8.07 23.65
CA PHE A 42 19.73 -7.13 23.03
C PHE A 42 20.25 -5.70 23.04
N HIS A 43 20.97 -5.28 24.08
CA HIS A 43 21.61 -3.95 24.11
C HIS A 43 22.70 -3.84 23.04
N ASP A 44 23.54 -4.86 22.87
CA ASP A 44 24.61 -4.90 21.86
C ASP A 44 24.07 -4.97 20.42
N ILE A 45 22.99 -5.74 20.19
CA ILE A 45 22.27 -5.77 18.92
C ILE A 45 21.61 -4.40 18.65
N ALA A 46 20.98 -3.79 19.65
CA ALA A 46 20.40 -2.44 19.54
C ALA A 46 21.47 -1.36 19.33
N GLN A 47 22.66 -1.48 19.91
CA GLN A 47 23.79 -0.58 19.67
C GLN A 47 24.38 -0.76 18.26
N ARG A 48 24.55 -2.00 17.79
CA ARG A 48 24.98 -2.28 16.40
C ARG A 48 23.96 -1.76 15.38
N LEU A 49 22.66 -1.93 15.64
CA LEU A 49 21.60 -1.33 14.83
C LEU A 49 21.58 0.20 14.91
N LYS A 50 21.87 0.81 16.07
CA LYS A 50 22.06 2.27 16.21
C LYS A 50 23.29 2.78 15.43
N GLY A 51 24.36 1.99 15.34
CA GLY A 51 25.52 2.28 14.50
C GLY A 51 25.14 2.36 13.02
N PHE A 52 24.56 1.28 12.49
CA PHE A 52 24.10 1.19 11.09
C PHE A 52 23.02 2.23 10.73
N ARG A 53 22.22 2.70 11.71
CA ARG A 53 21.22 3.76 11.51
C ARG A 53 21.82 5.16 11.34
N LYS A 54 23.06 5.42 11.77
CA LYS A 54 23.73 6.74 11.63
C LYS A 54 24.24 7.03 10.22
N GLU A 55 24.45 5.99 9.41
CA GLU A 55 24.92 6.11 8.02
C GLU A 55 23.79 6.40 7.03
N LEU A 56 22.52 6.31 7.46
CA LEU A 56 21.37 6.64 6.62
C LEU A 56 21.24 8.17 6.44
N PRO A 57 21.04 8.68 5.21
CA PRO A 57 20.90 10.12 4.93
C PRO A 57 19.81 10.85 5.73
N ILE A 58 18.85 10.10 6.27
CA ILE A 58 17.73 10.56 7.11
C ILE A 58 18.20 11.08 8.50
N TRP A 59 19.46 10.85 8.91
CA TRP A 59 19.96 11.21 10.25
C TRP A 59 20.00 12.72 10.58
N ARG A 60 19.64 13.62 9.65
CA ARG A 60 19.50 15.07 9.91
C ARG A 60 18.21 15.41 10.69
N VAL A 61 18.14 14.95 11.94
CA VAL A 61 17.14 15.31 12.97
C VAL A 61 16.84 16.82 12.99
N GLN A 62 17.88 17.64 12.83
CA GLN A 62 17.79 19.10 12.75
C GLN A 62 16.78 19.58 11.70
N ALA A 63 16.81 19.01 10.49
CA ALA A 63 15.95 19.42 9.38
C ALA A 63 14.46 19.22 9.71
N VAL A 64 14.12 18.18 10.49
CA VAL A 64 12.74 17.90 10.94
C VAL A 64 12.22 18.97 11.92
N LYS A 65 13.10 19.60 12.70
CA LYS A 65 12.71 20.66 13.63
C LYS A 65 12.58 22.04 12.97
N GLU A 66 13.20 22.20 11.80
CA GLU A 66 13.35 23.49 11.12
C GLU A 66 12.45 23.63 9.88
N ASN A 67 11.82 22.55 9.41
CA ASN A 67 11.03 22.53 8.17
C ASN A 67 9.67 21.85 8.38
N GLU A 68 8.59 22.54 8.02
CA GLU A 68 7.22 21.99 8.05
C GLU A 68 7.00 20.92 6.97
N THR A 69 7.71 21.00 5.85
CA THR A 69 7.66 20.02 4.74
C THR A 69 9.06 19.52 4.40
N ILE A 70 9.22 18.20 4.30
CA ILE A 70 10.50 17.56 3.95
C ILE A 70 10.29 16.57 2.79
N VAL A 71 11.07 16.75 1.72
CA VAL A 71 11.17 15.78 0.63
C VAL A 71 12.35 14.84 0.89
N VAL A 72 12.06 13.56 1.13
CA VAL A 72 13.05 12.51 1.37
C VAL A 72 13.26 11.70 0.09
N MET A 73 14.39 11.90 -0.57
CA MET A 73 14.85 11.04 -1.67
C MET A 73 15.72 9.91 -1.13
N GLY A 74 15.55 8.70 -1.67
CA GLY A 74 16.33 7.53 -1.26
C GLY A 74 15.92 6.26 -2.01
N GLU A 75 16.50 5.13 -1.60
CA GLU A 75 16.18 3.81 -2.15
C GLU A 75 14.91 3.20 -1.53
N MET A 76 14.29 2.26 -2.26
CA MET A 76 13.05 1.60 -1.85
C MET A 76 13.14 0.98 -0.44
N GLY A 77 12.29 1.46 0.46
CA GLY A 77 12.24 1.04 1.86
C GLY A 77 12.90 1.99 2.86
N CYS A 78 13.50 3.10 2.42
CA CYS A 78 13.97 4.16 3.32
C CYS A 78 12.79 4.85 4.05
N GLY A 79 11.73 5.21 3.32
CA GLY A 79 10.55 5.91 3.84
C GLY A 79 9.81 5.13 4.92
N LYS A 80 9.72 3.82 4.75
CA LYS A 80 9.04 2.88 5.67
C LYS A 80 9.66 2.79 7.07
N LYS A 81 10.90 3.26 7.25
CA LYS A 81 11.59 3.35 8.54
C LYS A 81 11.44 4.72 9.22
N ILE A 82 10.95 5.75 8.52
CA ILE A 82 10.78 7.11 9.06
C ILE A 82 9.81 7.15 10.26
N PRO A 83 8.63 6.47 10.27
CA PRO A 83 7.71 6.51 11.42
C PRO A 83 8.39 6.11 12.73
N GLN A 84 9.07 4.96 12.72
CA GLN A 84 9.77 4.44 13.90
C GLN A 84 10.92 5.36 14.31
N PHE A 85 11.63 5.97 13.36
CA PHE A 85 12.70 6.91 13.66
C PHE A 85 12.20 8.18 14.35
N LEU A 86 11.08 8.76 13.90
CA LEU A 86 10.48 9.94 14.52
C LEU A 86 9.98 9.65 15.94
N LEU A 87 9.40 8.46 16.14
CA LEU A 87 8.98 7.98 17.46
C LEU A 87 10.19 7.73 18.38
N ASP A 88 11.20 6.98 17.92
CA ASP A 88 12.45 6.69 18.66
C ASP A 88 13.21 7.97 19.05
N ALA A 89 13.10 9.04 18.26
CA ALA A 89 13.73 10.33 18.49
C ALA A 89 12.89 11.32 19.33
N GLY A 90 11.68 10.93 19.77
CA GLY A 90 10.83 11.73 20.64
C GLY A 90 10.25 12.98 19.98
N PHE A 91 10.02 12.96 18.67
CA PHE A 91 9.36 14.07 17.95
C PHE A 91 7.86 14.19 18.24
N ILE A 92 7.26 13.14 18.81
CA ILE A 92 5.82 13.00 18.95
C ILE A 92 5.50 13.05 20.43
N SER A 93 4.90 14.17 20.85
CA SER A 93 4.42 14.40 22.21
C SER A 93 2.90 14.21 22.34
N ASP A 94 2.16 14.40 21.26
CA ASP A 94 0.72 14.20 21.15
C ASP A 94 0.36 13.87 19.68
N GLY A 95 -0.79 13.24 19.46
CA GLY A 95 -1.24 12.76 18.14
C GLY A 95 -0.49 11.54 17.59
N ALA A 96 -0.87 11.12 16.38
CA ALA A 96 -0.32 9.94 15.71
C ALA A 96 0.45 10.29 14.42
N ILE A 97 1.22 9.32 13.90
CA ILE A 97 1.77 9.33 12.54
C ILE A 97 0.78 8.67 11.58
N ALA A 98 0.40 9.37 10.51
CA ALA A 98 -0.17 8.75 9.33
C ALA A 98 0.96 8.45 8.33
N LEU A 99 1.13 7.21 7.88
CA LEU A 99 1.97 6.89 6.73
C LEU A 99 1.14 6.24 5.63
N THR A 100 1.06 6.90 4.47
CA THR A 100 0.28 6.37 3.35
C THR A 100 1.03 5.29 2.58
N GLN A 101 0.29 4.38 1.96
CA GLN A 101 0.80 3.42 0.99
C GLN A 101 -0.20 3.35 -0.17
N PRO A 102 0.22 3.44 -1.45
CA PRO A 102 -0.69 3.22 -2.57
C PRO A 102 -1.28 1.79 -2.60
N ARG A 103 -0.72 0.85 -1.81
CA ARG A 103 -1.09 -0.58 -1.82
C ARG A 103 -1.52 -1.09 -0.45
N ARG A 104 -2.72 -1.68 -0.40
CA ARG A 104 -3.30 -2.36 0.77
C ARG A 104 -2.32 -3.34 1.42
N VAL A 105 -1.65 -4.15 0.59
CA VAL A 105 -0.72 -5.22 1.01
C VAL A 105 0.50 -4.64 1.71
N ALA A 106 1.03 -3.51 1.23
CA ALA A 106 2.15 -2.83 1.86
C ALA A 106 1.74 -2.27 3.23
N ALA A 107 0.58 -1.61 3.33
CA ALA A 107 0.05 -1.11 4.61
C ALA A 107 -0.15 -2.24 5.65
N ILE A 108 -0.81 -3.34 5.26
CA ILE A 108 -1.06 -4.51 6.13
C ILE A 108 0.25 -5.18 6.57
N SER A 109 1.18 -5.40 5.63
CA SER A 109 2.44 -6.11 5.93
C SER A 109 3.43 -5.28 6.75
N LEU A 110 3.38 -3.94 6.66
CA LEU A 110 4.14 -3.05 7.52
C LEU A 110 3.60 -3.04 8.95
N ALA A 111 2.28 -2.87 9.12
CA ALA A 111 1.65 -2.87 10.45
C ALA A 111 1.83 -4.21 11.18
N LYS A 112 1.72 -5.35 10.49
CA LYS A 112 1.92 -6.69 11.08
C LYS A 112 3.32 -6.93 11.66
N ARG A 113 4.32 -6.09 11.37
CA ARG A 113 5.70 -6.25 11.85
C ARG A 113 5.99 -5.55 13.19
N VAL A 114 5.05 -4.78 13.76
CA VAL A 114 5.23 -4.04 15.02
C VAL A 114 3.93 -4.06 15.82
N ALA A 115 3.87 -4.79 16.95
CA ALA A 115 2.61 -5.47 17.30
C ALA A 115 1.61 -4.76 18.25
N ASN A 116 1.91 -3.62 18.88
CA ASN A 116 1.01 -3.03 19.90
C ASN A 116 0.58 -1.56 19.66
N GLU A 117 1.47 -0.69 19.19
CA GLU A 117 1.20 0.75 18.98
C GLU A 117 0.98 1.12 17.50
N VAL A 118 0.94 0.10 16.64
CA VAL A 118 0.87 0.26 15.19
C VAL A 118 -0.40 -0.43 14.68
N GLY A 119 -1.13 0.27 13.81
CA GLY A 119 -2.34 -0.25 13.16
C GLY A 119 -2.32 0.07 11.67
N TYR A 120 -3.30 -0.47 10.95
CA TYR A 120 -3.53 -0.10 9.56
C TYR A 120 -4.97 0.26 9.25
N SER A 121 -5.18 0.98 8.15
CA SER A 121 -6.52 1.18 7.56
C SER A 121 -6.48 1.06 6.06
N VAL A 122 -7.20 0.06 5.56
CA VAL A 122 -7.44 -0.13 4.14
C VAL A 122 -8.94 -0.18 3.91
N ARG A 123 -9.37 -0.05 2.66
CA ARG A 123 -10.79 -0.14 2.32
C ARG A 123 -11.39 -1.46 2.86
N PHE A 124 -12.46 -1.31 3.66
CA PHE A 124 -13.21 -2.36 4.36
C PHE A 124 -12.46 -3.15 5.46
N ASP A 125 -11.28 -2.70 5.91
CA ASP A 125 -10.52 -3.36 6.98
C ASP A 125 -9.62 -2.34 7.71
N ASP A 126 -9.97 -2.03 8.96
CA ASP A 126 -9.25 -1.08 9.83
C ASP A 126 -8.96 -1.75 11.18
N THR A 127 -7.69 -1.71 11.58
CA THR A 127 -7.18 -2.29 12.84
C THR A 127 -6.66 -1.21 13.80
N SER A 128 -6.84 0.07 13.46
CA SER A 128 -6.40 1.18 14.31
C SER A 128 -7.37 1.43 15.47
N SER A 129 -6.82 1.92 16.58
CA SER A 129 -7.54 2.26 17.80
C SER A 129 -7.07 3.60 18.36
N ARG A 130 -7.58 4.00 19.53
CA ARG A 130 -7.07 5.17 20.26
C ARG A 130 -5.62 5.01 20.76
N ALA A 131 -5.11 3.78 20.83
CA ALA A 131 -3.72 3.49 21.21
C ALA A 131 -2.76 3.41 20.00
N THR A 132 -3.26 3.61 18.77
CA THR A 132 -2.43 3.57 17.57
C THR A 132 -1.63 4.86 17.40
N VAL A 133 -0.33 4.78 17.67
CA VAL A 133 0.65 5.87 17.48
C VAL A 133 1.13 5.94 16.03
N ILE A 134 1.23 4.81 15.32
CA ILE A 134 1.59 4.76 13.89
C ILE A 134 0.47 4.06 13.10
N LYS A 135 -0.17 4.80 12.19
CA LYS A 135 -1.22 4.28 11.30
C LYS A 135 -0.71 4.17 9.87
N TYR A 136 -0.55 2.94 9.37
CA TYR A 136 -0.28 2.66 7.96
C TYR A 136 -1.60 2.61 7.18
N LEU A 137 -1.86 3.52 6.25
CA LEU A 137 -3.16 3.54 5.55
C LEU A 137 -3.04 3.71 4.04
N THR A 138 -4.04 3.28 3.28
CA THR A 138 -4.05 3.60 1.84
C THR A 138 -4.41 5.05 1.60
N ASP A 139 -3.89 5.68 0.54
CA ASP A 139 -4.14 7.09 0.18
C ASP A 139 -5.65 7.42 0.17
N GLY A 140 -6.47 6.52 -0.37
CA GLY A 140 -7.93 6.65 -0.39
C GLY A 140 -8.62 6.59 0.98
N MET A 141 -7.97 6.02 2.00
CA MET A 141 -8.45 6.08 3.38
C MET A 141 -8.06 7.39 4.05
N LEU A 142 -6.86 7.95 3.80
CA LEU A 142 -6.52 9.29 4.33
C LEU A 142 -7.36 10.39 3.67
N LEU A 143 -7.61 10.29 2.36
CA LEU A 143 -8.60 11.12 1.66
C LEU A 143 -10.01 10.97 2.24
N ARG A 144 -10.40 9.80 2.73
CA ARG A 144 -11.70 9.63 3.39
C ARG A 144 -11.71 10.26 4.79
N GLU A 145 -10.63 10.11 5.57
CA GLU A 145 -10.54 10.75 6.90
C GLU A 145 -10.61 12.27 6.82
N LEU A 146 -10.05 12.89 5.75
CA LEU A 146 -10.20 14.32 5.44
C LEU A 146 -11.66 14.81 5.31
N LEU A 147 -12.63 13.95 4.97
CA LEU A 147 -14.04 14.34 4.92
C LEU A 147 -14.64 14.56 6.31
N SER A 148 -14.11 13.85 7.31
CA SER A 148 -14.55 13.90 8.72
C SER A 148 -13.66 14.77 9.61
N ASP A 149 -12.38 14.86 9.29
CA ASP A 149 -11.38 15.68 9.98
C ASP A 149 -10.61 16.50 8.92
N PRO A 150 -11.17 17.64 8.44
CA PRO A 150 -10.59 18.44 7.36
C PRO A 150 -9.24 19.11 7.70
N LEU A 151 -8.81 19.06 8.97
CA LEU A 151 -7.52 19.56 9.44
C LEU A 151 -6.56 18.42 9.85
N LEU A 152 -7.01 17.16 9.78
CA LEU A 152 -6.27 15.97 10.18
C LEU A 152 -5.63 16.11 11.58
N LEU A 153 -6.38 16.71 12.52
CA LEU A 153 -5.92 17.04 13.88
C LEU A 153 -5.49 15.80 14.67
N LYS A 154 -6.00 14.62 14.32
CA LYS A 154 -5.52 13.34 14.86
C LYS A 154 -4.03 13.08 14.60
N TYR A 155 -3.46 13.68 13.57
CA TYR A 155 -2.08 13.45 13.15
C TYR A 155 -1.19 14.69 13.40
N CYS A 156 -0.05 14.43 14.03
CA CYS A 156 1.07 15.36 14.16
C CYS A 156 2.09 15.16 13.02
N VAL A 157 2.17 13.97 12.44
CA VAL A 157 3.02 13.70 11.28
C VAL A 157 2.24 13.00 10.18
N ILE A 158 2.33 13.53 8.95
CA ILE A 158 1.82 12.85 7.76
C ILE A 158 3.00 12.52 6.84
N ILE A 159 3.11 11.25 6.48
CA ILE A 159 4.13 10.73 5.59
C ILE A 159 3.46 10.22 4.33
N LEU A 160 3.62 10.95 3.24
CA LEU A 160 3.19 10.57 1.89
C LEU A 160 4.31 9.73 1.26
N ASP A 161 4.28 8.43 1.53
CA ASP A 161 5.26 7.45 1.04
C ASP A 161 4.95 7.04 -0.41
N GLU A 162 5.97 6.64 -1.17
CA GLU A 162 5.86 6.25 -2.58
C GLU A 162 5.19 7.34 -3.49
N ALA A 163 5.41 8.63 -3.18
CA ALA A 163 4.88 9.83 -3.88
C ALA A 163 5.02 9.81 -5.42
N HIS A 164 6.01 9.05 -5.86
CA HIS A 164 6.45 8.83 -7.22
C HIS A 164 5.44 8.00 -8.04
N GLU A 165 4.54 7.22 -7.41
CA GLU A 165 3.56 6.41 -8.16
C GLU A 165 2.58 7.31 -8.94
N ARG A 166 2.49 8.60 -8.58
CA ARG A 166 1.65 9.62 -9.24
C ARG A 166 0.24 9.09 -9.51
N THR A 167 -0.27 8.37 -8.50
CA THR A 167 -1.66 7.92 -8.49
C THR A 167 -2.55 9.12 -8.32
N MET A 168 -3.75 9.03 -8.87
CA MET A 168 -4.83 10.01 -8.71
C MET A 168 -4.98 10.48 -7.27
N ARG A 169 -4.98 9.51 -6.34
CA ARG A 169 -5.23 9.77 -4.92
C ARG A 169 -4.05 10.47 -4.27
N THR A 170 -2.82 10.10 -4.62
CA THR A 170 -1.60 10.74 -4.10
C THR A 170 -1.53 12.20 -4.52
N ASP A 171 -1.79 12.51 -5.80
CA ASP A 171 -1.71 13.87 -6.34
C ASP A 171 -2.74 14.81 -5.68
N ILE A 172 -3.98 14.35 -5.47
CA ILE A 172 -5.00 15.09 -4.71
C ILE A 172 -4.55 15.28 -3.27
N LEU A 173 -4.04 14.22 -2.65
CA LEU A 173 -3.65 14.21 -1.26
C LEU A 173 -2.49 15.19 -0.99
N PHE A 174 -1.55 15.36 -1.93
CA PHE A 174 -0.58 16.48 -1.87
C PHE A 174 -1.26 17.84 -1.83
N GLY A 175 -2.22 18.08 -2.73
CA GLY A 175 -2.99 19.32 -2.77
C GLY A 175 -3.80 19.59 -1.50
N MET A 176 -4.31 18.54 -0.84
CA MET A 176 -5.07 18.65 0.40
C MET A 176 -4.19 18.78 1.63
N VAL A 177 -3.14 17.96 1.76
CA VAL A 177 -2.19 18.05 2.87
C VAL A 177 -1.47 19.40 2.87
N LYS A 178 -1.19 19.99 1.69
CA LYS A 178 -0.71 21.38 1.59
C LYS A 178 -1.72 22.40 2.12
N ARG A 179 -3.01 22.27 1.80
CA ARG A 179 -4.07 23.15 2.36
C ARG A 179 -4.21 23.00 3.88
N VAL A 180 -4.14 21.75 4.39
CA VAL A 180 -4.13 21.47 5.83
C VAL A 180 -2.94 22.13 6.51
N GLN A 181 -1.74 22.01 5.91
CA GLN A 181 -0.53 22.68 6.39
C GLN A 181 -0.68 24.20 6.40
N ASP A 182 -1.17 24.80 5.30
CA ASP A 182 -1.43 26.23 5.21
C ASP A 182 -2.41 26.72 6.30
N ALA A 183 -3.43 25.91 6.63
CA ALA A 183 -4.37 26.19 7.72
C ALA A 183 -3.80 25.95 9.12
N ARG A 184 -2.81 25.06 9.26
CA ARG A 184 -2.14 24.69 10.51
C ARG A 184 -0.80 25.40 10.75
N LYS A 185 -0.44 26.45 9.98
CA LYS A 185 0.86 27.18 10.08
C LYS A 185 1.32 27.67 11.47
N ASN A 186 0.43 27.75 12.46
CA ASN A 186 0.79 28.12 13.83
C ASN A 186 0.96 26.91 14.78
N ASP A 187 0.66 25.70 14.30
CA ASP A 187 0.78 24.44 15.02
C ASP A 187 2.16 23.81 14.79
N LYS A 188 3.10 24.12 15.68
CA LYS A 188 4.47 23.58 15.65
C LYS A 188 4.57 22.07 15.86
N SER A 189 3.46 21.36 16.09
CA SER A 189 3.44 19.89 16.19
C SER A 189 3.20 19.19 14.85
N TYR A 190 2.92 19.93 13.77
CA TYR A 190 2.56 19.34 12.47
C TYR A 190 3.72 19.33 11.46
N ALA A 191 4.11 18.14 10.98
CA ALA A 191 5.13 17.97 9.94
C ALA A 191 4.67 17.06 8.80
N VAL A 192 4.97 17.45 7.56
CA VAL A 192 4.67 16.68 6.34
C VAL A 192 5.95 16.14 5.74
N PHE A 193 6.06 14.82 5.66
CA PHE A 193 7.11 14.15 4.91
C PHE A 193 6.55 13.65 3.58
N THR A 194 7.26 13.96 2.51
CA THR A 194 7.03 13.38 1.19
C THR A 194 8.22 12.50 0.89
N THR A 195 8.03 11.21 0.63
CA THR A 195 9.14 10.37 0.18
C THR A 195 9.06 10.19 -1.33
N SER A 196 10.13 10.53 -2.04
CA SER A 196 10.23 10.36 -3.50
C SER A 196 11.47 9.55 -3.85
N THR A 197 11.33 8.23 -3.83
CA THR A 197 12.22 7.34 -4.57
C THR A 197 11.94 7.50 -6.08
N GLN A 198 12.94 7.56 -6.97
CA GLN A 198 12.76 7.81 -8.41
C GLN A 198 12.07 6.64 -9.12
N ILE A 199 10.73 6.61 -9.16
CA ILE A 199 9.95 5.43 -9.53
C ILE A 199 8.60 5.82 -10.14
N HIS A 200 8.01 4.96 -10.98
CA HIS A 200 6.63 5.10 -11.42
C HIS A 200 5.92 3.74 -11.40
N ALA A 201 4.72 3.63 -10.81
CA ALA A 201 3.87 2.44 -10.94
C ALA A 201 2.39 2.75 -10.74
N ASN A 202 1.50 2.09 -11.49
CA ASN A 202 0.05 2.12 -11.31
C ASN A 202 -0.56 0.72 -11.58
N GLN A 203 -1.64 0.35 -10.91
CA GLN A 203 -2.27 -0.99 -10.94
C GLN A 203 -3.17 -1.22 -12.18
N PRO A 204 -3.82 -2.39 -12.34
CA PRO A 204 -3.35 -3.78 -12.44
C PRO A 204 -3.75 -4.34 -13.86
N PRO A 205 -3.84 -5.67 -14.18
CA PRO A 205 -3.48 -6.90 -13.45
C PRO A 205 -2.51 -7.81 -14.26
N GLY A 206 -2.56 -9.12 -14.03
CA GLY A 206 -1.83 -10.15 -14.80
C GLY A 206 -2.09 -11.59 -14.29
N GLN A 207 -3.27 -11.83 -13.70
CA GLN A 207 -3.58 -13.05 -12.96
C GLN A 207 -3.56 -14.29 -13.86
N ASP A 208 -4.35 -14.31 -14.92
CA ASP A 208 -4.46 -15.44 -15.84
C ASP A 208 -3.08 -15.83 -16.41
N ASP A 209 -2.29 -14.84 -16.81
CA ASP A 209 -0.93 -15.03 -17.34
C ASP A 209 0.02 -15.65 -16.28
N ILE A 210 -0.10 -15.20 -15.02
CA ILE A 210 0.68 -15.70 -13.88
C ILE A 210 0.26 -17.13 -13.49
N GLU A 211 -1.04 -17.44 -13.49
CA GLU A 211 -1.57 -18.78 -13.17
C GLU A 211 -1.28 -19.80 -14.28
N ILE A 212 -1.27 -19.36 -15.55
CA ILE A 212 -0.82 -20.20 -16.68
C ILE A 212 0.69 -20.48 -16.54
N LEU A 213 1.49 -19.46 -16.23
CA LEU A 213 2.93 -19.60 -16.07
C LEU A 213 3.30 -20.45 -14.83
N GLU A 214 2.52 -20.40 -13.75
CA GLU A 214 2.66 -21.31 -12.61
C GLU A 214 2.52 -22.77 -13.03
N LYS A 215 1.47 -23.09 -13.80
CA LYS A 215 1.21 -24.45 -14.29
C LYS A 215 2.35 -24.93 -15.18
N LEU A 216 2.79 -24.11 -16.14
CA LEU A 216 3.90 -24.43 -17.04
C LEU A 216 5.23 -24.64 -16.29
N ILE A 217 5.53 -23.83 -15.28
CA ILE A 217 6.73 -23.99 -14.44
C ILE A 217 6.65 -25.25 -13.58
N THR A 218 5.46 -25.56 -13.04
CA THR A 218 5.24 -26.77 -12.23
C THR A 218 5.36 -28.03 -13.08
N GLU A 219 4.80 -28.03 -14.29
CA GLU A 219 4.95 -29.10 -15.28
C GLU A 219 6.42 -29.27 -15.68
N TYR A 220 7.13 -28.18 -15.97
CA TYR A 220 8.55 -28.21 -16.30
C TYR A 220 9.41 -28.77 -15.16
N ASP A 221 9.10 -28.46 -13.88
CA ASP A 221 9.81 -29.03 -12.72
C ASP A 221 9.72 -30.56 -12.65
N THR A 222 8.64 -31.18 -13.16
CA THR A 222 8.55 -32.64 -13.26
C THR A 222 9.53 -33.24 -14.26
N THR A 223 9.95 -32.46 -15.26
CA THR A 223 10.92 -32.87 -16.30
C THR A 223 12.38 -32.63 -15.91
N LEU A 224 12.62 -31.86 -14.84
CA LEU A 224 13.98 -31.57 -14.38
C LEU A 224 14.67 -32.82 -13.80
N PRO A 225 15.94 -33.09 -14.18
CA PRO A 225 16.67 -34.22 -13.63
C PRO A 225 16.96 -34.05 -12.12
N PRO A 226 17.13 -35.15 -11.36
CA PRO A 226 17.21 -35.11 -9.90
C PRO A 226 18.41 -34.35 -9.30
N ASP A 227 19.39 -33.98 -10.13
CA ASP A 227 20.56 -33.19 -9.73
C ASP A 227 20.27 -31.66 -9.70
N LYS A 228 19.09 -31.22 -10.16
CA LYS A 228 18.70 -29.81 -10.17
C LYS A 228 17.88 -29.44 -8.93
N LEU A 229 17.98 -28.16 -8.55
CA LEU A 229 17.17 -27.57 -7.49
C LEU A 229 15.69 -27.62 -7.88
N LYS A 230 14.84 -28.12 -6.97
CA LYS A 230 13.39 -28.14 -7.18
C LYS A 230 12.80 -26.74 -7.19
N ILE A 231 11.90 -26.46 -8.13
CA ILE A 231 11.29 -25.14 -8.31
C ILE A 231 10.05 -25.01 -7.42
N ILE A 232 9.92 -23.86 -6.75
CA ILE A 232 8.71 -23.47 -6.03
C ILE A 232 8.18 -22.17 -6.65
N PRO A 233 7.11 -22.21 -7.47
CA PRO A 233 6.45 -20.99 -7.92
C PRO A 233 5.72 -20.31 -6.74
N CYS A 234 5.68 -18.98 -6.74
CA CYS A 234 5.02 -18.15 -5.74
C CYS A 234 4.36 -16.96 -6.43
N LEU A 235 3.04 -16.83 -6.32
CA LEU A 235 2.28 -15.81 -7.06
C LEU A 235 2.20 -14.49 -6.27
N LEU A 236 2.22 -13.36 -6.98
CA LEU A 236 2.09 -12.03 -6.38
C LEU A 236 1.32 -11.06 -7.30
N PHE A 237 0.01 -11.01 -7.12
CA PHE A 237 -0.89 -10.10 -7.82
C PHE A 237 -2.00 -9.55 -6.90
N ALA A 238 -2.66 -8.47 -7.30
CA ALA A 238 -3.52 -7.66 -6.43
C ALA A 238 -4.71 -8.40 -5.81
N ALA A 239 -5.31 -9.34 -6.56
CA ALA A 239 -6.49 -10.09 -6.14
C ALA A 239 -6.19 -11.29 -5.23
N LEU A 240 -4.91 -11.67 -5.07
CA LEU A 240 -4.51 -12.84 -4.29
C LEU A 240 -4.80 -12.61 -2.78
N PRO A 241 -5.33 -13.58 -2.03
CA PRO A 241 -5.54 -13.46 -0.58
C PRO A 241 -4.26 -13.11 0.19
N THR A 242 -4.36 -12.31 1.25
CA THR A 242 -3.20 -11.82 2.03
C THR A 242 -2.32 -12.94 2.60
N GLU A 243 -2.91 -14.06 2.99
CA GLU A 243 -2.19 -15.25 3.48
C GLU A 243 -1.33 -15.90 2.38
N GLN A 244 -1.82 -15.91 1.13
CA GLN A 244 -1.06 -16.42 -0.01
C GLN A 244 0.00 -15.41 -0.45
N GLN A 245 -0.30 -14.10 -0.44
CA GLN A 245 0.68 -13.06 -0.72
C GLN A 245 1.84 -13.03 0.30
N THR A 246 1.62 -13.46 1.55
CA THR A 246 2.71 -13.49 2.55
C THR A 246 3.72 -14.60 2.31
N LYS A 247 3.36 -15.68 1.60
CA LYS A 247 4.28 -16.79 1.26
C LYS A 247 5.50 -16.35 0.46
N VAL A 248 5.42 -15.24 -0.29
CA VAL A 248 6.57 -14.73 -1.06
C VAL A 248 7.73 -14.31 -0.16
N PHE A 249 7.47 -13.97 1.10
CA PHE A 249 8.49 -13.56 2.07
C PHE A 249 9.18 -14.73 2.77
N ASP A 250 8.59 -15.92 2.75
CA ASP A 250 9.13 -17.09 3.46
C ASP A 250 10.46 -17.55 2.84
N PRO A 251 11.44 -17.99 3.65
CA PRO A 251 12.71 -18.49 3.15
C PRO A 251 12.51 -19.76 2.31
N SER A 252 13.27 -19.90 1.22
CA SER A 252 13.24 -21.09 0.39
C SER A 252 13.81 -22.30 1.15
N PRO A 253 13.12 -23.47 1.14
CA PRO A 253 13.67 -24.71 1.68
C PRO A 253 15.02 -25.09 1.05
N PRO A 254 15.93 -25.75 1.79
CA PRO A 254 17.19 -26.25 1.25
C PRO A 254 16.97 -27.15 0.01
N GLY A 255 17.83 -27.02 -1.00
CA GLY A 255 17.70 -27.79 -2.25
C GLY A 255 16.62 -27.27 -3.22
N THR A 256 15.97 -26.14 -2.92
CA THR A 256 14.92 -25.56 -3.77
C THR A 256 15.27 -24.16 -4.29
N ARG A 257 14.60 -23.74 -5.36
CA ARG A 257 14.64 -22.39 -5.92
C ARG A 257 13.22 -21.83 -6.02
N LYS A 258 12.94 -20.79 -5.22
CA LYS A 258 11.70 -20.03 -5.32
C LYS A 258 11.72 -19.14 -6.57
N ILE A 259 10.65 -19.18 -7.36
CA ILE A 259 10.40 -18.29 -8.49
C ILE A 259 9.15 -17.47 -8.17
N ILE A 260 9.28 -16.14 -8.18
CA ILE A 260 8.17 -15.24 -7.84
C ILE A 260 7.56 -14.73 -9.13
N LEU A 261 6.30 -15.11 -9.38
CA LEU A 261 5.53 -14.69 -10.54
C LEU A 261 4.66 -13.50 -10.14
N ALA A 262 5.05 -12.30 -10.58
CA ALA A 262 4.48 -11.07 -10.09
C ALA A 262 4.07 -10.12 -11.22
N THR A 263 3.04 -9.31 -10.95
CA THR A 263 2.83 -8.08 -11.71
C THR A 263 3.84 -7.01 -11.25
N ASN A 264 3.67 -5.78 -11.71
CA ASN A 264 4.33 -4.58 -11.17
C ASN A 264 4.15 -4.36 -9.65
N ILE A 265 3.42 -5.21 -8.92
CA ILE A 265 3.45 -5.24 -7.45
C ILE A 265 4.86 -5.60 -6.91
N ALA A 266 5.65 -6.39 -7.64
CA ALA A 266 7.05 -6.65 -7.28
C ALA A 266 8.02 -5.53 -7.72
N GLU A 267 7.58 -4.60 -8.56
CA GLU A 267 8.40 -3.50 -9.10
C GLU A 267 8.65 -2.41 -8.05
N THR A 268 7.62 -2.07 -7.26
CA THR A 268 7.66 -1.03 -6.20
C THR A 268 7.05 -1.54 -4.90
N SER A 269 7.03 -0.73 -3.84
CA SER A 269 6.39 -0.98 -2.52
C SER A 269 6.77 -2.22 -1.68
N ILE A 270 7.18 -3.35 -2.24
CA ILE A 270 7.49 -4.60 -1.52
C ILE A 270 8.97 -4.97 -1.66
N THR A 271 9.62 -5.35 -0.55
CA THR A 271 10.98 -5.93 -0.55
C THR A 271 10.89 -7.43 -0.29
N ILE A 272 11.35 -8.24 -1.24
CA ILE A 272 11.45 -9.70 -1.09
C ILE A 272 12.93 -10.05 -1.02
N ASN A 273 13.32 -10.73 0.05
CA ASN A 273 14.71 -11.07 0.34
C ASN A 273 15.18 -12.25 -0.53
N GLY A 274 16.48 -12.33 -0.81
CA GLY A 274 17.10 -13.40 -1.60
C GLY A 274 16.89 -13.30 -3.13
N VAL A 275 16.27 -12.24 -3.64
CA VAL A 275 16.09 -12.04 -5.10
C VAL A 275 17.43 -11.63 -5.72
N ARG A 276 18.02 -12.52 -6.53
CA ARG A 276 19.28 -12.29 -7.27
C ARG A 276 19.16 -12.40 -8.78
N TYR A 277 17.98 -12.75 -9.27
CA TYR A 277 17.68 -12.91 -10.69
C TYR A 277 16.32 -12.28 -10.99
N VAL A 278 16.27 -11.41 -11.99
CA VAL A 278 15.05 -10.79 -12.50
C VAL A 278 14.93 -11.14 -13.98
N VAL A 279 13.73 -11.48 -14.42
CA VAL A 279 13.36 -11.60 -15.84
C VAL A 279 12.31 -10.54 -16.11
N ASP A 280 12.61 -9.61 -17.02
CA ASP A 280 11.75 -8.48 -17.33
C ASP A 280 11.22 -8.59 -18.76
N THR A 281 9.89 -8.67 -18.89
CA THR A 281 9.18 -8.75 -20.16
C THR A 281 9.10 -7.41 -20.89
N GLY A 282 9.42 -6.29 -20.24
CA GLY A 282 9.29 -4.94 -20.82
C GLY A 282 7.83 -4.47 -20.95
N LYS A 283 6.87 -5.21 -20.39
CA LYS A 283 5.43 -4.94 -20.50
C LYS A 283 4.77 -4.69 -19.14
N CYS A 284 3.63 -4.01 -19.17
CA CYS A 284 2.65 -3.96 -18.08
C CYS A 284 1.22 -3.85 -18.64
N LYS A 285 0.22 -4.33 -17.89
CA LYS A 285 -1.19 -3.98 -18.18
C LYS A 285 -1.49 -2.64 -17.52
N MET A 286 -2.04 -1.71 -18.30
CA MET A 286 -2.40 -0.37 -17.86
C MET A 286 -3.88 -0.11 -18.14
N LYS A 287 -4.52 0.67 -17.28
CA LYS A 287 -5.85 1.23 -17.56
C LYS A 287 -5.73 2.36 -18.59
N LYS A 288 -6.62 2.38 -19.58
CA LYS A 288 -6.87 3.53 -20.46
C LYS A 288 -8.35 3.87 -20.42
N PHE A 289 -8.68 5.08 -20.03
CA PHE A 289 -10.05 5.61 -20.11
C PHE A 289 -10.27 6.27 -21.47
N ASN A 290 -11.33 5.89 -22.17
CA ASN A 290 -11.77 6.56 -23.37
C ASN A 290 -12.88 7.56 -23.01
N SER A 291 -12.53 8.84 -22.97
CA SER A 291 -13.42 9.95 -22.61
C SER A 291 -14.67 10.04 -23.49
N ARG A 292 -14.59 9.69 -24.78
CA ARG A 292 -15.72 9.74 -25.73
C ARG A 292 -16.72 8.60 -25.56
N VAL A 293 -16.25 7.43 -25.10
CA VAL A 293 -17.09 6.24 -24.89
C VAL A 293 -17.51 6.11 -23.41
N GLY A 294 -16.86 6.85 -22.50
CA GLY A 294 -17.11 6.79 -21.06
C GLY A 294 -16.68 5.47 -20.41
N MET A 295 -15.77 4.72 -21.05
CA MET A 295 -15.37 3.38 -20.62
C MET A 295 -13.87 3.29 -20.30
N GLU A 296 -13.55 2.57 -19.21
CA GLU A 296 -12.20 2.11 -18.93
C GLU A 296 -11.93 0.79 -19.66
N SER A 297 -10.75 0.69 -20.29
CA SER A 297 -10.21 -0.54 -20.87
C SER A 297 -8.85 -0.86 -20.26
N LEU A 298 -8.43 -2.12 -20.40
CA LEU A 298 -7.09 -2.57 -20.02
C LEU A 298 -6.31 -2.88 -21.29
N SER A 299 -5.14 -2.27 -21.45
CA SER A 299 -4.24 -2.51 -22.57
C SER A 299 -2.86 -2.96 -22.08
N ILE A 300 -2.18 -3.79 -22.87
CA ILE A 300 -0.79 -4.16 -22.62
C ILE A 300 0.09 -3.09 -23.28
N GLU A 301 0.88 -2.39 -22.47
CA GLU A 301 1.77 -1.32 -22.90
C GLU A 301 3.23 -1.67 -22.64
N ASN A 302 4.14 -0.96 -23.31
CA ASN A 302 5.55 -0.95 -22.93
C ASN A 302 5.73 -0.25 -21.58
N ILE A 303 6.71 -0.70 -20.80
CA ILE A 303 7.14 0.03 -19.60
C ILE A 303 8.02 1.24 -19.95
N SER A 304 8.18 2.14 -18.98
CA SER A 304 9.14 3.23 -19.05
C SER A 304 10.55 2.75 -18.67
N LYS A 305 11.58 3.55 -19.00
CA LYS A 305 12.97 3.28 -18.61
C LYS A 305 13.11 3.23 -17.09
N ASP A 306 12.50 4.18 -16.38
CA ASP A 306 12.45 4.19 -14.91
C ASP A 306 11.89 2.85 -14.36
N SER A 307 10.82 2.32 -14.95
CA SER A 307 10.21 1.04 -14.57
C SER A 307 11.16 -0.15 -14.80
N ALA A 308 11.80 -0.21 -15.97
CA ALA A 308 12.78 -1.22 -16.33
C ALA A 308 14.02 -1.23 -15.40
N ASP A 309 14.47 -0.06 -14.95
CA ASP A 309 15.65 0.08 -14.09
C ASP A 309 15.34 -0.30 -12.63
N GLN A 310 14.12 -0.09 -12.16
CA GLN A 310 13.69 -0.60 -10.86
C GLN A 310 13.53 -2.11 -10.82
N ARG A 311 12.99 -2.70 -11.90
CA ARG A 311 12.88 -4.17 -12.05
C ARG A 311 14.27 -4.77 -11.94
N MET A 312 15.24 -4.25 -12.70
CA MET A 312 16.66 -4.58 -12.56
C MET A 312 17.16 -4.39 -11.12
N GLY A 313 16.86 -3.25 -10.49
CA GLY A 313 17.21 -2.94 -9.11
C GLY A 313 16.64 -3.88 -8.04
N ARG A 314 15.76 -4.84 -8.40
CA ARG A 314 15.33 -5.90 -7.47
C ARG A 314 16.36 -7.02 -7.31
N ALA A 315 17.21 -7.25 -8.31
CA ALA A 315 18.26 -8.27 -8.26
C ALA A 315 19.49 -7.86 -7.43
N GLY A 316 19.70 -6.55 -7.21
CA GLY A 316 20.95 -6.00 -6.65
C GLY A 316 20.91 -5.58 -5.16
N ARG A 317 19.83 -5.88 -4.43
CA ARG A 317 19.58 -5.28 -3.10
C ARG A 317 20.41 -5.82 -1.94
N GLU A 318 20.72 -7.11 -1.98
CA GLU A 318 21.42 -7.82 -0.89
C GLU A 318 22.82 -8.27 -1.30
N ALA A 319 23.02 -8.50 -2.60
CA ALA A 319 24.25 -8.95 -3.23
C ALA A 319 24.18 -8.67 -4.74
N PRO A 320 25.31 -8.77 -5.48
CA PRO A 320 25.29 -8.77 -6.94
C PRO A 320 24.34 -9.84 -7.50
N GLY A 321 23.59 -9.44 -8.53
CA GLY A 321 22.59 -10.25 -9.21
C GLY A 321 22.42 -9.85 -10.67
N PHE A 322 21.53 -10.52 -11.39
CA PHE A 322 21.36 -10.40 -12.84
C PHE A 322 19.93 -9.99 -13.21
N CYS A 323 19.80 -9.18 -14.26
CA CYS A 323 18.53 -8.85 -14.89
C CYS A 323 18.56 -9.27 -16.36
N TYR A 324 17.61 -10.11 -16.76
CA TYR A 324 17.42 -10.56 -18.13
C TYR A 324 16.22 -9.80 -18.73
N ARG A 325 16.51 -8.84 -19.61
CA ARG A 325 15.48 -8.11 -20.37
C ARG A 325 15.11 -8.93 -21.61
N LEU A 326 13.82 -9.19 -21.82
CA LEU A 326 13.30 -9.94 -22.98
C LEU A 326 13.02 -9.04 -24.20
N TYR A 327 13.77 -7.94 -24.30
CA TYR A 327 13.67 -6.91 -25.32
C TYR A 327 15.06 -6.35 -25.62
N THR A 328 15.24 -5.81 -26.81
CA THR A 328 16.52 -5.30 -27.30
C THR A 328 16.93 -3.98 -26.63
N GLU A 329 18.22 -3.67 -26.67
CA GLU A 329 18.73 -2.37 -26.24
C GLU A 329 18.15 -1.21 -27.07
N GLU A 330 17.86 -1.43 -28.36
CA GLU A 330 17.17 -0.44 -29.22
C GLU A 330 15.72 -0.20 -28.77
N GLU A 331 14.98 -1.25 -28.38
CA GLU A 331 13.65 -1.10 -27.79
C GLU A 331 13.71 -0.37 -26.45
N TYR A 332 14.66 -0.72 -25.57
CA TYR A 332 14.88 0.01 -24.31
C TYR A 332 15.17 1.49 -24.57
N ASN A 333 16.04 1.81 -25.54
CA ASN A 333 16.38 3.19 -25.88
C ASN A 333 15.20 3.98 -26.48
N ARG A 334 14.23 3.30 -27.11
CA ARG A 334 12.97 3.88 -27.58
C ARG A 334 11.87 4.01 -26.51
N MET A 335 12.03 3.40 -25.32
CA MET A 335 11.06 3.57 -24.23
C MET A 335 11.06 5.01 -23.71
N GLU A 336 9.86 5.49 -23.34
CA GLU A 336 9.68 6.74 -22.61
C GLU A 336 10.44 6.70 -21.29
N LYS A 337 11.00 7.84 -20.86
CA LYS A 337 11.78 7.90 -19.63
C LYS A 337 10.91 7.60 -18.41
N ASN A 338 9.82 8.35 -18.30
CA ASN A 338 8.91 8.36 -17.17
C ASN A 338 7.58 7.70 -17.58
N THR A 339 6.88 7.04 -16.67
CA THR A 339 5.50 6.61 -16.94
C THR A 339 4.59 7.83 -16.79
N GLU A 340 3.62 7.99 -17.70
CA GLU A 340 2.61 9.05 -17.58
C GLU A 340 1.85 8.96 -16.23
N PRO A 341 1.48 10.08 -15.58
CA PRO A 341 0.63 10.10 -14.38
C PRO A 341 -0.75 9.45 -14.56
N GLU A 342 -1.34 8.90 -13.50
CA GLU A 342 -2.66 8.24 -13.58
C GLU A 342 -3.77 9.23 -13.97
N ILE A 343 -3.72 10.45 -13.43
CA ILE A 343 -4.70 11.53 -13.64
C ILE A 343 -4.89 11.96 -15.10
N LYS A 344 -3.99 11.55 -16.01
CA LYS A 344 -4.07 11.83 -17.45
C LYS A 344 -4.75 10.71 -18.26
N ARG A 345 -5.05 9.55 -17.64
CA ARG A 345 -5.48 8.32 -18.34
C ARG A 345 -6.68 7.56 -17.73
N CYS A 346 -7.30 8.05 -16.66
CA CYS A 346 -8.39 7.36 -15.95
C CYS A 346 -9.66 8.22 -15.82
N ASN A 347 -10.79 7.63 -15.43
CA ASN A 347 -11.99 8.41 -15.13
C ASN A 347 -11.79 9.27 -13.87
N LEU A 348 -12.04 10.58 -13.96
CA LEU A 348 -11.89 11.52 -12.85
C LEU A 348 -13.18 11.73 -12.03
N ALA A 349 -14.32 11.12 -12.41
CA ALA A 349 -15.63 11.41 -11.82
C ALA A 349 -15.70 11.21 -10.28
N SER A 350 -15.19 10.08 -9.76
CA SER A 350 -15.13 9.83 -8.31
C SER A 350 -14.27 10.85 -7.57
N ILE A 351 -13.18 11.28 -8.18
CA ILE A 351 -12.26 12.29 -7.65
C ILE A 351 -12.86 13.69 -7.67
N ILE A 352 -13.54 14.08 -8.73
CA ILE A 352 -14.15 15.41 -8.84
C ILE A 352 -15.31 15.55 -7.86
N LEU A 353 -16.10 14.49 -7.69
CA LEU A 353 -17.14 14.44 -6.67
C LEU A 353 -16.54 14.64 -5.26
N LEU A 354 -15.40 13.99 -4.98
CA LEU A 354 -14.68 14.13 -3.73
C LEU A 354 -14.11 15.56 -3.54
N LEU A 355 -13.47 16.14 -4.55
CA LEU A 355 -12.98 17.53 -4.55
C LEU A 355 -14.10 18.54 -4.28
N LYS A 356 -15.27 18.34 -4.92
CA LYS A 356 -16.47 19.15 -4.69
C LYS A 356 -17.06 18.95 -3.28
N ALA A 357 -16.98 17.74 -2.72
CA ALA A 357 -17.40 17.45 -1.34
C ALA A 357 -16.54 18.19 -0.30
N PHE A 358 -15.24 18.34 -0.59
CA PHE A 358 -14.31 19.18 0.17
C PHE A 358 -14.50 20.70 -0.03
N GLY A 359 -15.46 21.14 -0.86
CA GLY A 359 -15.71 22.56 -1.13
C GLY A 359 -14.75 23.21 -2.15
N ILE A 360 -13.99 22.42 -2.92
CA ILE A 360 -13.18 22.98 -4.03
C ILE A 360 -14.10 23.24 -5.22
N GLU A 361 -14.46 24.50 -5.45
CA GLU A 361 -15.32 24.88 -6.57
C GLU A 361 -14.56 24.86 -7.92
N ASN A 362 -13.35 25.44 -7.97
CA ASN A 362 -12.48 25.48 -9.15
C ASN A 362 -11.75 24.14 -9.38
N VAL A 363 -12.48 23.13 -9.80
CA VAL A 363 -11.89 21.83 -10.18
C VAL A 363 -11.25 21.87 -11.58
N LEU A 364 -11.65 22.83 -12.43
CA LEU A 364 -11.21 22.98 -13.83
C LEU A 364 -9.85 23.68 -14.01
N GLU A 365 -9.28 24.32 -12.99
CA GLU A 365 -7.96 24.99 -13.07
C GLU A 365 -6.77 24.03 -12.90
N PHE A 366 -7.04 22.72 -12.77
CA PHE A 366 -6.00 21.69 -12.82
C PHE A 366 -5.60 21.40 -14.27
N ASP A 367 -4.30 21.18 -14.48
CA ASP A 367 -3.67 20.92 -15.79
C ASP A 367 -3.94 19.49 -16.30
N TYR A 368 -5.21 19.21 -16.64
CA TYR A 368 -5.65 17.94 -17.21
C TYR A 368 -5.37 17.87 -18.72
N LEU A 369 -5.00 16.68 -19.21
CA LEU A 369 -4.76 16.47 -20.65
C LEU A 369 -6.06 16.39 -21.47
N ASP A 370 -7.10 15.79 -20.87
CA ASP A 370 -8.49 15.84 -21.31
C ASP A 370 -9.29 16.49 -20.16
N ALA A 371 -10.05 17.56 -20.45
CA ALA A 371 -10.94 18.15 -19.46
C ALA A 371 -11.97 17.12 -19.00
N PRO A 372 -12.13 16.86 -17.68
CA PRO A 372 -12.85 15.69 -17.24
C PRO A 372 -14.36 15.74 -17.52
N ALA A 373 -14.94 14.54 -17.61
CA ALA A 373 -16.37 14.30 -17.82
C ALA A 373 -17.25 14.70 -16.62
N LEU A 374 -17.27 16.00 -16.29
CA LEU A 374 -18.24 16.61 -15.37
C LEU A 374 -19.68 16.24 -15.75
N GLU A 375 -19.95 16.10 -17.04
CA GLU A 375 -21.20 15.62 -17.64
C GLU A 375 -21.73 14.34 -16.96
N GLN A 376 -20.86 13.38 -16.63
CA GLN A 376 -21.26 12.16 -15.93
C GLN A 376 -21.85 12.47 -14.54
N LEU A 377 -21.29 13.43 -13.81
CA LEU A 377 -21.77 13.84 -12.49
C LEU A 377 -23.06 14.67 -12.56
N PHE A 378 -23.24 15.48 -13.60
CA PHE A 378 -24.51 16.16 -13.88
C PHE A 378 -25.63 15.15 -14.22
N ILE A 379 -25.38 14.17 -15.11
CA ILE A 379 -26.33 13.09 -15.45
C ILE A 379 -26.69 12.27 -14.20
N LEU A 380 -25.72 12.01 -13.32
CA LEU A 380 -25.97 11.33 -12.05
C LEU A 380 -26.72 12.20 -11.03
N LYS A 381 -26.95 13.50 -11.28
CA LYS A 381 -27.49 14.49 -10.32
C LYS A 381 -26.64 14.63 -9.06
N ALA A 382 -25.35 14.31 -9.16
CA ALA A 382 -24.37 14.51 -8.09
C ALA A 382 -23.90 15.97 -8.02
N LEU A 383 -24.02 16.69 -9.13
CA LEU A 383 -23.90 18.15 -9.20
C LEU A 383 -25.26 18.77 -9.56
N ASP A 384 -25.48 20.00 -9.11
CA ASP A 384 -26.59 20.86 -9.57
C ASP A 384 -26.25 21.57 -10.89
N ASN A 385 -27.18 22.33 -11.45
CA ASN A 385 -26.99 23.06 -12.72
C ASN A 385 -25.90 24.17 -12.66
N GLN A 386 -25.43 24.54 -11.48
CA GLN A 386 -24.33 25.50 -11.27
C GLN A 386 -22.97 24.79 -11.09
N GLY A 387 -22.93 23.45 -11.13
CA GLY A 387 -21.74 22.66 -10.89
C GLY A 387 -21.33 22.59 -9.42
N LYS A 388 -22.24 22.89 -8.48
CA LYS A 388 -22.06 22.69 -7.04
C LYS A 388 -22.52 21.29 -6.65
N ILE A 389 -22.00 20.75 -5.56
CA ILE A 389 -22.36 19.41 -5.09
C ILE A 389 -23.80 19.41 -4.54
N SER A 390 -24.63 18.48 -5.00
CA SER A 390 -25.99 18.28 -4.48
C SER A 390 -25.97 17.47 -3.19
N ASP A 391 -27.08 17.43 -2.44
CA ASP A 391 -27.20 16.55 -1.27
C ASP A 391 -27.02 15.07 -1.62
N LEU A 392 -27.50 14.67 -2.80
CA LEU A 392 -27.25 13.34 -3.35
C LEU A 392 -25.76 13.13 -3.64
N GLY A 393 -25.08 14.11 -4.25
CA GLY A 393 -23.64 14.08 -4.48
C GLY A 393 -22.82 13.98 -3.20
N ARG A 394 -23.21 14.71 -2.15
CA ARG A 394 -22.58 14.65 -0.82
C ARG A 394 -22.70 13.25 -0.24
N LYS A 395 -23.92 12.69 -0.19
CA LYS A 395 -24.13 11.29 0.22
C LYS A 395 -23.32 10.31 -0.63
N MET A 396 -23.30 10.48 -1.95
CA MET A 396 -22.52 9.62 -2.85
C MET A 396 -21.01 9.64 -2.55
N SER A 397 -20.45 10.79 -2.13
CA SER A 397 -19.03 10.93 -1.79
C SER A 397 -18.60 10.16 -0.52
N GLU A 398 -19.55 9.79 0.34
CA GLU A 398 -19.29 9.00 1.55
C GLU A 398 -19.10 7.50 1.24
N PHE A 399 -19.54 7.03 0.07
CA PHE A 399 -19.36 5.66 -0.37
C PHE A 399 -17.98 5.49 -1.01
N PRO A 400 -17.25 4.40 -0.72
CA PRO A 400 -15.95 4.12 -1.35
C PRO A 400 -16.11 3.57 -2.78
N LEU A 401 -17.13 3.99 -3.54
CA LEU A 401 -17.56 3.40 -4.80
C LEU A 401 -17.55 4.46 -5.92
N GLU A 402 -17.56 4.00 -7.18
CA GLU A 402 -17.79 4.91 -8.29
C GLU A 402 -19.18 5.56 -8.19
N PRO A 403 -19.33 6.84 -8.59
CA PRO A 403 -20.56 7.61 -8.42
C PRO A 403 -21.84 6.89 -8.90
N ALA A 404 -21.76 6.16 -10.02
CA ALA A 404 -22.90 5.39 -10.53
C ALA A 404 -23.38 4.31 -9.55
N TYR A 405 -22.45 3.54 -8.95
CA TYR A 405 -22.79 2.49 -7.99
C TYR A 405 -23.21 3.07 -6.63
N ALA A 406 -22.58 4.15 -6.18
CA ALA A 406 -22.99 4.87 -4.98
C ALA A 406 -24.45 5.35 -5.09
N LYS A 407 -24.83 5.92 -6.25
CA LYS A 407 -26.20 6.32 -6.54
C LYS A 407 -27.17 5.15 -6.51
N VAL A 408 -26.83 4.01 -7.12
CA VAL A 408 -27.70 2.81 -7.11
C VAL A 408 -27.97 2.34 -5.67
N LEU A 409 -26.95 2.30 -4.81
CA LEU A 409 -27.14 1.92 -3.40
C LEU A 409 -28.02 2.91 -2.63
N ILE A 410 -27.80 4.22 -2.79
CA ILE A 410 -28.63 5.25 -2.13
C ILE A 410 -30.09 5.18 -2.62
N MET A 411 -30.31 4.91 -3.90
CA MET A 411 -31.67 4.76 -4.45
C MET A 411 -32.34 3.43 -4.03
N SER A 412 -31.56 2.40 -3.68
CA SER A 412 -32.11 1.11 -3.22
C SER A 412 -32.74 1.14 -1.82
N GLU A 413 -32.59 2.24 -1.07
CA GLU A 413 -33.33 2.51 0.16
C GLU A 413 -34.74 3.09 -0.11
N VAL A 414 -34.99 3.55 -1.35
CA VAL A 414 -36.21 4.26 -1.78
C VAL A 414 -37.10 3.39 -2.69
N LEU A 415 -36.63 2.18 -3.04
CA LEU A 415 -37.31 1.17 -3.88
C LEU A 415 -37.78 -0.02 -3.04
#